data_AF-A0AAD9L282-F1
#
_entry.id   AF-A0AAD9L282-F1
#
_cell.length_a   1.000
_cell.length_b   1.000
_cell.length_c   1.000
_cell.angle_alpha   90.00
_cell.angle_beta   90.00
_cell.angle_gamma   90.00
#
_symmetry.space_group_name_H-M   'P 1'
#
loop_
_entity.id
_entity.type
_entity.pdbx_description
1 polymer ?
#
loop_
_entity_poly.entity_id
_entity_poly.type
_entity_poly.pdbx_seq_one_letter_code
_entity_poly.pdbx_strand_id
1 'polypeptide(L)'
;MRSPRGDSATPLLRELHWLPIVCRVDFKLLVFTYKAMHNDAPVYLCELVCPYQPTRTLRSANNNMLEVKRTRIKAGDCSFAVAAASLWNNLPTVIKTCDNLTSFKRLLKTIFAILHISVIRHEHYIIFY
;
A
#
# COMPACT_ATOMS: atom_id res chain seq x y z
N MET A 1 30.69 -1.49 12.72
CA MET A 1 30.73 -0.16 12.08
C MET A 1 29.57 0.65 12.65
N ARG A 2 29.83 1.73 13.38
CA ARG A 2 28.78 2.57 13.99
C ARG A 2 28.62 3.80 13.09
N SER A 3 27.46 4.01 12.48
CA SER A 3 27.28 5.20 11.64
C SER A 3 27.22 6.46 12.53
N PRO A 4 27.81 7.58 12.10
CA PRO A 4 27.64 8.89 12.74
C PRO A 4 26.18 9.23 13.00
N ARG A 5 25.92 9.93 14.12
CA ARG A 5 24.59 10.48 14.42
C ARG A 5 24.28 11.59 13.41
N GLY A 6 23.40 11.31 12.46
CA GLY A 6 23.02 12.23 11.37
C GLY A 6 23.05 11.59 9.99
N ASP A 7 23.70 10.44 9.83
CA ASP A 7 23.67 9.70 8.57
C ASP A 7 22.28 9.14 8.27
N SER A 8 21.92 9.14 6.99
CA SER A 8 20.68 8.51 6.52
C SER A 8 20.70 7.02 6.85
N ALA A 9 19.62 6.52 7.46
CA ALA A 9 19.45 5.09 7.74
C ALA A 9 19.20 4.25 6.47
N THR A 10 18.91 4.90 5.33
CA THR A 10 18.55 4.28 4.06
C THR A 10 19.57 3.25 3.52
N PRO A 11 20.88 3.54 3.42
CA PRO A 11 21.88 2.55 3.00
C PRO A 11 21.91 1.30 3.88
N LEU A 12 21.81 1.47 5.20
CA LEU A 12 21.81 0.37 6.16
C LEU A 12 20.54 -0.48 6.05
N LEU A 13 19.37 0.15 5.88
CA LEU A 13 18.12 -0.56 5.62
C LEU A 13 18.17 -1.37 4.32
N ARG A 14 18.88 -0.87 3.29
CA ARG A 14 19.09 -1.59 2.03
C ARG A 14 19.96 -2.82 2.21
N GLU A 15 21.10 -2.69 2.91
CA GLU A 15 22.00 -3.81 3.21
C GLU A 15 21.31 -4.90 4.03
N LEU A 16 20.44 -4.51 4.97
CA LEU A 16 19.67 -5.44 5.79
C LEU A 16 18.46 -6.05 5.05
N HIS A 17 18.19 -5.64 3.81
CA HIS A 17 16.99 -6.01 3.04
C HIS A 17 15.68 -5.71 3.80
N TRP A 18 15.70 -4.68 4.64
CA TRP A 18 14.55 -4.29 5.47
C TRP A 18 13.65 -3.33 4.72
N LEU A 19 12.34 -3.61 4.76
CA LEU A 19 11.36 -2.69 4.18
C LEU A 19 11.36 -1.38 5.00
N PRO A 20 11.39 -0.20 4.36
CA PRO A 20 11.32 1.10 5.04
C PRO A 20 10.06 1.23 5.89
N ILE A 21 10.12 2.01 6.97
CA ILE A 21 9.01 2.13 7.91
C ILE A 21 7.72 2.65 7.25
N VAL A 22 7.84 3.65 6.38
CA VAL A 22 6.72 4.20 5.61
C VAL A 22 6.02 3.11 4.78
N CYS A 23 6.79 2.31 4.05
CA CYS A 23 6.25 1.18 3.27
C CYS A 23 5.67 0.05 4.14
N ARG A 24 6.11 -0.10 5.40
CA ARG A 24 5.54 -1.11 6.31
C ARG A 24 4.12 -0.75 6.76
N VAL A 25 3.83 0.54 6.93
CA VAL A 25 2.47 1.00 7.29
C VAL A 25 1.51 0.64 6.15
N ASP A 26 1.85 1.02 4.92
CA ASP A 26 1.05 0.71 3.74
C ASP A 26 0.91 -0.80 3.52
N PHE A 27 2.00 -1.56 3.71
CA PHE A 27 1.98 -3.02 3.62
C PHE A 27 0.98 -3.64 4.60
N LYS A 28 1.03 -3.24 5.88
CA LYS A 28 0.09 -3.77 6.89
C LYS A 28 -1.34 -3.38 6.57
N LEU A 29 -1.56 -2.12 6.17
CA LEU A 29 -2.87 -1.61 5.81
C LEU A 29 -3.47 -2.42 4.66
N LEU A 30 -2.73 -2.62 3.57
CA LEU A 30 -3.16 -3.43 2.43
C LEU A 30 -3.40 -4.91 2.76
N VAL A 31 -2.58 -5.49 3.65
CA VAL A 31 -2.80 -6.87 4.14
C VAL A 31 -4.12 -6.98 4.91
N PHE A 32 -4.46 -5.98 5.74
CA PHE A 32 -5.76 -5.95 6.40
C PHE A 32 -6.89 -5.76 5.40
N THR A 33 -6.74 -4.90 4.39
CA THR A 33 -7.72 -4.72 3.32
C THR A 33 -7.97 -6.01 2.56
N TYR A 34 -6.92 -6.75 2.19
CA TYR A 34 -7.04 -8.04 1.52
C TYR A 34 -7.85 -9.02 2.36
N LYS A 35 -7.52 -9.15 3.65
CA LYS A 35 -8.25 -10.03 4.57
C LYS A 35 -9.72 -9.63 4.70
N ALA A 36 -9.99 -8.33 4.85
CA ALA A 36 -11.35 -7.81 4.94
C ALA A 36 -12.17 -8.13 3.67
N MET A 37 -11.57 -7.99 2.50
CA MET A 37 -12.20 -8.36 1.21
C MET A 37 -12.52 -9.85 1.08
N HIS A 38 -11.76 -10.71 1.75
CA HIS A 38 -11.94 -12.16 1.73
C HIS A 38 -12.72 -12.67 2.96
N ASN A 39 -13.30 -11.78 3.77
CA ASN A 39 -13.98 -12.09 5.03
C ASN A 39 -13.10 -12.82 6.07
N ASP A 40 -11.78 -12.68 5.96
CA ASP A 40 -10.77 -13.24 6.89
C ASP A 40 -10.34 -12.23 7.97
N ALA A 41 -11.14 -11.19 8.18
CA ALA A 41 -10.94 -10.16 9.19
C ALA A 41 -12.17 -10.08 10.11
N PRO A 42 -12.06 -9.45 11.30
CA PRO A 42 -13.23 -9.15 12.12
C PRO A 42 -14.30 -8.40 11.33
N VAL A 43 -15.58 -8.70 11.60
CA VAL A 43 -16.75 -8.18 10.86
C VAL A 43 -16.70 -6.65 10.72
N TYR A 44 -16.35 -5.94 11.79
CA TYR A 44 -16.26 -4.47 11.77
C TYR A 44 -15.24 -3.93 10.76
N LEU A 45 -14.17 -4.68 10.43
CA LEU A 45 -13.22 -4.28 9.38
C LEU A 45 -13.77 -4.59 7.99
N CYS A 46 -14.44 -5.72 7.83
CA CYS A 46 -15.08 -6.09 6.57
C CYS A 46 -16.12 -5.05 6.15
N GLU A 47 -16.95 -4.59 7.09
CA GLU A 47 -17.98 -3.56 6.86
C GLU A 47 -17.40 -2.18 6.47
N LEU A 48 -16.14 -1.90 6.81
CA LEU A 48 -15.46 -0.67 6.44
C LEU A 48 -14.91 -0.68 5.00
N VAL A 49 -14.81 -1.86 4.38
CA VAL A 49 -14.24 -2.04 3.04
C VAL A 49 -15.37 -2.33 2.05
N CYS A 50 -15.86 -1.28 1.39
CA CYS A 50 -16.96 -1.40 0.43
C CYS A 50 -16.43 -1.59 -1.00
N PRO A 51 -16.83 -2.65 -1.72
CA PRO A 51 -16.58 -2.75 -3.15
C PRO A 51 -17.19 -1.59 -3.92
N TYR A 52 -16.47 -1.07 -4.92
CA TYR A 52 -16.98 -0.01 -5.78
C TYR A 52 -18.06 -0.56 -6.72
N GLN A 53 -19.28 -0.03 -6.61
CA GLN A 53 -20.41 -0.38 -7.47
C GLN A 53 -20.73 0.80 -8.40
N PRO A 54 -20.30 0.77 -9.68
CA PRO A 54 -20.65 1.84 -10.61
C PRO A 54 -22.13 1.75 -10.99
N THR A 55 -22.78 2.91 -11.13
CA THR A 55 -24.20 3.01 -11.55
C THR A 55 -24.46 2.44 -12.95
N ARG A 56 -23.41 2.31 -13.76
CA ARG A 56 -23.44 1.82 -15.15
C ARG A 56 -22.23 0.93 -15.38
N THR A 57 -22.40 -0.14 -16.16
CA THR A 57 -21.31 -1.08 -16.48
C THR A 57 -20.23 -0.38 -17.28
N LEU A 58 -19.07 -0.15 -16.65
CA LEU A 58 -17.88 0.42 -17.30
C LEU A 58 -16.85 -0.67 -17.55
N ARG A 59 -15.94 -0.47 -18.51
CA ARG A 59 -14.80 -1.38 -18.72
C ARG A 59 -13.91 -1.53 -17.48
N SER A 60 -13.92 -0.52 -16.59
CA SER A 60 -13.23 -0.54 -15.29
C SER A 60 -14.01 -1.21 -14.15
N ALA A 61 -15.26 -1.62 -14.37
CA ALA A 61 -16.09 -2.23 -13.33
C ALA A 61 -15.48 -3.54 -12.80
N ASN A 62 -14.71 -4.26 -13.63
CA ASN A 62 -14.09 -5.54 -13.28
C ASN A 62 -12.71 -5.41 -12.60
N ASN A 63 -12.37 -4.23 -12.07
CA ASN A 63 -11.01 -3.94 -11.61
C ASN A 63 -10.79 -4.10 -10.10
N ASN A 64 -11.68 -4.82 -9.40
CA ASN A 64 -11.66 -5.02 -7.94
C ASN A 64 -11.37 -3.73 -7.17
N MET A 65 -12.10 -2.65 -7.50
CA MET A 65 -11.91 -1.34 -6.86
C MET A 65 -12.75 -1.23 -5.59
N LEU A 66 -12.28 -0.39 -4.67
CA LEU A 66 -12.98 -0.04 -3.45
C LEU A 66 -13.58 1.35 -3.55
N GLU A 67 -14.72 1.55 -2.90
CA GLU A 67 -15.32 2.87 -2.75
C GLU A 67 -14.47 3.73 -1.81
N VAL A 68 -14.01 4.87 -2.31
CA VAL A 68 -13.29 5.86 -1.49
C VAL A 68 -14.28 6.93 -1.04
N LYS A 69 -14.65 6.89 0.24
CA LYS A 69 -15.55 7.89 0.84
C LYS A 69 -14.84 9.25 0.91
N ARG A 70 -15.55 10.32 0.55
CA ARG A 70 -15.04 11.69 0.72
C ARG A 70 -15.14 12.11 2.18
N THR A 71 -14.07 12.67 2.71
CA THR A 71 -14.06 13.21 4.07
C THR A 71 -13.88 14.73 4.05
N ARG A 72 -14.28 15.37 5.16
CA ARG A 72 -14.17 16.84 5.31
C ARG A 72 -12.89 17.27 6.02
N ILE A 73 -12.19 16.35 6.68
CA ILE A 73 -11.04 16.64 7.53
C ILE A 73 -9.91 15.66 7.26
N LYS A 74 -8.65 16.11 7.36
CA LYS A 74 -7.47 15.28 7.11
C LYS A 74 -7.42 14.01 7.99
N ALA A 75 -7.88 14.10 9.23
CA ALA A 75 -7.95 12.93 10.11
C ALA A 75 -8.90 11.84 9.57
N GLY A 76 -9.94 12.24 8.83
CA GLY A 76 -10.85 11.32 8.15
C GLY A 76 -10.16 10.61 6.98
N ASP A 77 -9.30 11.30 6.25
CA ASP A 77 -8.52 10.69 5.16
C ASP A 77 -7.54 9.62 5.68
N CYS A 78 -7.07 9.78 6.93
CA CYS A 78 -6.25 8.79 7.64
C CYS A 78 -7.05 7.62 8.23
N SER A 79 -8.39 7.64 8.17
CA SER A 79 -9.20 6.53 8.66
C SER A 79 -8.93 5.25 7.85
N PHE A 80 -9.09 4.09 8.49
CA PHE A 80 -8.87 2.81 7.83
C PHE A 80 -9.67 2.71 6.51
N ALA A 81 -10.97 3.01 6.53
CA ALA A 81 -11.83 2.89 5.35
C ALA A 81 -11.32 3.70 4.15
N VAL A 82 -10.86 4.93 4.37
CA VAL A 82 -10.44 5.84 3.30
C VAL A 82 -9.01 5.54 2.85
N ALA A 83 -8.08 5.41 3.80
CA ALA A 83 -6.68 5.14 3.49
C ALA A 83 -6.51 3.75 2.83
N ALA A 84 -7.21 2.73 3.33
CA ALA A 84 -7.21 1.38 2.74
C ALA A 84 -7.73 1.39 1.30
N ALA A 85 -8.88 2.02 1.06
CA ALA A 85 -9.49 2.08 -0.27
C ALA A 85 -8.61 2.84 -1.27
N SER A 86 -8.05 3.99 -0.84
CA SER A 86 -7.14 4.80 -1.65
C SER A 86 -5.89 4.02 -2.04
N LEU A 87 -5.21 3.42 -1.07
CA LEU A 87 -4.00 2.63 -1.33
C LEU A 87 -4.28 1.41 -2.21
N TRP A 88 -5.37 0.69 -1.93
CA TRP A 88 -5.77 -0.48 -2.71
C TRP A 88 -6.05 -0.13 -4.17
N ASN A 89 -6.74 0.97 -4.41
CA ASN A 89 -7.07 1.40 -5.77
C ASN A 89 -5.84 1.80 -6.59
N ASN A 90 -4.77 2.24 -5.93
CA ASN A 90 -3.48 2.53 -6.57
C ASN A 90 -2.62 1.28 -6.84
N LEU A 91 -3.07 0.08 -6.42
CA LEU A 91 -2.35 -1.15 -6.72
C LEU A 91 -2.53 -1.60 -8.18
N PRO A 92 -1.47 -2.15 -8.79
CA PRO A 92 -1.57 -2.89 -10.04
C PRO A 92 -2.59 -4.02 -9.95
N THR A 93 -3.33 -4.21 -11.03
CA THR A 93 -4.41 -5.20 -11.15
C THR A 93 -3.92 -6.62 -10.84
N VAL A 94 -2.71 -6.96 -11.29
CA VAL A 94 -2.07 -8.28 -11.08
C VAL A 94 -1.93 -8.66 -9.60
N ILE A 95 -1.80 -7.68 -8.70
CA ILE A 95 -1.72 -7.94 -7.25
C ILE A 95 -3.12 -8.11 -6.66
N LYS A 96 -4.08 -7.32 -7.13
CA LYS A 96 -5.48 -7.37 -6.65
C LYS A 96 -6.19 -8.67 -7.03
N THR A 97 -5.73 -9.35 -8.08
CA THR A 97 -6.29 -10.64 -8.54
C THR A 97 -5.56 -11.86 -7.95
N CYS A 98 -4.75 -11.69 -6.91
CA CYS A 98 -4.07 -12.81 -6.26
C CYS A 98 -5.06 -13.66 -5.45
N ASP A 99 -5.09 -14.96 -5.74
CA ASP A 99 -6.02 -15.90 -5.10
C ASP A 99 -5.64 -16.28 -3.65
N ASN A 100 -4.43 -15.93 -3.21
CA ASN A 100 -4.01 -16.22 -1.84
C ASN A 100 -3.15 -15.12 -1.21
N LEU A 101 -3.26 -15.04 0.12
CA LEU A 101 -2.60 -14.04 0.95
C LEU A 101 -1.06 -14.10 0.86
N THR A 102 -0.49 -15.30 0.69
CA THR A 102 0.96 -15.49 0.62
C THR A 102 1.54 -14.87 -0.65
N SER A 103 0.94 -15.15 -1.81
CA SER A 103 1.27 -14.54 -3.09
C SER A 103 1.10 -13.03 -3.06
N PHE A 104 -0.02 -12.56 -2.49
CA PHE A 104 -0.29 -11.14 -2.32
C PHE A 104 0.80 -10.43 -1.51
N LYS A 105 1.15 -10.94 -0.32
CA LYS A 105 2.22 -10.40 0.53
C LYS A 105 3.58 -10.39 -0.17
N ARG A 106 3.91 -11.46 -0.89
CA ARG A 106 5.18 -11.57 -1.62
C ARG A 106 5.28 -10.49 -2.69
N LEU A 107 4.26 -10.35 -3.53
CA LEU A 107 4.24 -9.34 -4.60
C LEU A 107 4.24 -7.91 -4.06
N LEU A 108 3.47 -7.63 -3.00
CA LEU A 108 3.49 -6.32 -2.35
C LEU A 108 4.89 -5.96 -1.85
N LYS A 109 5.58 -6.90 -1.19
CA LYS A 109 6.94 -6.67 -0.70
C LYS A 109 7.91 -6.37 -1.84
N THR A 110 7.77 -7.06 -2.97
CA THR A 110 8.55 -6.81 -4.18
C THR A 110 8.29 -5.40 -4.73
N ILE A 111 7.03 -5.00 -4.88
CA ILE A 111 6.68 -3.66 -5.39
C ILE A 111 7.21 -2.56 -4.49
N PHE A 112 6.99 -2.65 -3.17
CA PHE A 112 7.48 -1.62 -2.26
C PHE A 112 9.01 -1.55 -2.21
N ALA A 113 9.70 -2.67 -2.36
CA ALA A 113 11.16 -2.67 -2.47
C ALA A 113 11.63 -1.95 -3.76
N ILE A 114 11.01 -2.23 -4.91
CA ILE A 114 11.36 -1.62 -6.20
C ILE A 114 11.03 -0.12 -6.24
N LEU A 115 9.84 0.27 -5.79
CA LEU A 115 9.43 1.68 -5.73
C LEU A 115 10.36 2.48 -4.83
N HIS A 116 10.74 1.93 -3.68
CA HIS A 116 11.68 2.59 -2.78
C HIS A 116 13.08 2.75 -3.39
N ILE A 117 13.62 1.70 -4.05
CA ILE A 117 14.89 1.80 -4.78
C ILE A 117 14.84 2.90 -5.85
N SER A 118 13.70 3.04 -6.54
CA SER A 118 13.51 4.02 -7.60
C SER A 118 13.44 5.46 -7.07
N VAL A 119 12.79 5.68 -5.92
CA VAL A 119 12.73 6.99 -5.25
C VAL A 119 14.12 7.42 -4.77
N ILE A 120 14.88 6.52 -4.15
CA ILE A 120 16.26 6.82 -3.72
C ILE A 120 17.13 7.16 -4.93
N ARG A 121 17.04 6.39 -6.01
CA ARG A 121 17.85 6.63 -7.21
C ARG A 121 17.65 8.04 -7.76
N HIS A 122 16.45 8.61 -7.67
CA HIS A 122 16.17 9.99 -8.12
C HIS A 122 16.77 11.08 -7.22
N GLU A 123 16.73 10.90 -5.90
CA GLU A 123 17.30 11.86 -4.92
C GLU A 123 18.82 12.03 -5.09
N HIS A 124 19.53 10.96 -5.45
CA HIS A 124 20.98 11.01 -5.66
C HIS A 124 21.42 11.76 -6.93
N TYR A 125 20.53 12.04 -7.89
CA TYR A 125 20.87 12.83 -9.09
C TYR A 125 20.65 14.34 -8.90
N ILE A 126 19.89 14.76 -7.90
CA ILE A 126 19.55 16.19 -7.67
C ILE A 126 20.64 16.91 -6.86
N ILE A 127 21.51 16.19 -6.14
CA ILE A 127 22.55 16.76 -5.26
C ILE A 127 23.88 17.01 -5.99
N PHE A 128 23.94 16.79 -7.32
CA PHE A 128 25.14 16.99 -8.15
C PHE A 128 25.03 18.11 -9.20
N TYR A 129 24.06 19.02 -9.07
CA TYR A 129 23.98 20.30 -9.80
C TYR A 129 23.79 21.46 -8.82
#